data_AF-A0A2K6F7E2-F1
#
_entry.id   AF-A0A2K6F7E2-F1
#
_cell.length_a   1.000
_cell.length_b   1.000
_cell.length_c   1.000
_cell.angle_alpha   90.00
_cell.angle_beta   90.00
_cell.angle_gamma   90.00
#
_symmetry.space_group_name_H-M   'P 1'
#
loop_
_entity.id
_entity.type
_entity.pdbx_description
1 polymer ?
#
loop_
_entity_poly.entity_id
_entity_poly.type
_entity_poly.pdbx_seq_one_letter_code
_entity_poly.pdbx_strand_id
1 'polypeptide(L)'
;MSSFLPEGGSYELLTIIGKGFEDLMTVNLARYKPTGEYVTVRRINLEACSNEMVTFLQGELHVSKLFNHPNIVPYRATFIADNELWVVTSFMAYGVSKPATF
;
A
#
# COMPACT_ATOMS: atom_id res chain seq x y z
N MET A 1 -15.84 9.74 4.43
CA MET A 1 -14.59 9.22 3.82
C MET A 1 -15.00 8.16 2.83
N SER A 2 -14.79 8.38 1.53
CA SER A 2 -14.97 7.34 0.53
C SER A 2 -13.92 6.24 0.76
N SER A 3 -14.36 5.07 1.20
CA SER A 3 -13.51 3.89 1.30
C SER A 3 -13.32 3.31 -0.10
N PHE A 4 -12.07 3.04 -0.50
CA PHE A 4 -11.84 2.32 -1.75
C PHE A 4 -12.31 0.86 -1.60
N LEU A 5 -12.78 0.26 -2.70
CA LEU A 5 -13.30 -1.11 -2.67
C LEU A 5 -12.18 -2.12 -2.39
N PRO A 6 -12.38 -3.11 -1.50
CA PRO A 6 -11.38 -4.13 -1.16
C PRO A 6 -11.32 -5.26 -2.21
N GLU A 7 -11.26 -4.89 -3.50
CA GLU A 7 -11.28 -5.83 -4.63
C GLU A 7 -10.14 -5.51 -5.60
N GLY A 8 -9.23 -6.45 -5.83
CA GLY A 8 -8.07 -6.24 -6.72
C GLY A 8 -8.47 -5.78 -8.13
N GLY A 9 -9.56 -6.32 -8.66
CA GLY A 9 -10.11 -5.96 -9.98
C GLY A 9 -10.54 -4.49 -10.12
N SER A 10 -10.77 -3.77 -9.01
CA SER A 10 -11.10 -2.34 -8.98
C SER A 10 -9.90 -1.42 -9.22
N TYR A 11 -8.68 -1.95 -9.24
CA TYR A 11 -7.45 -1.19 -9.41
C TYR A 11 -6.73 -1.63 -10.68
N GLU A 12 -6.36 -0.67 -11.52
CA GLU A 12 -5.49 -0.88 -12.66
C GLU A 12 -4.06 -0.53 -12.24
N LEU A 13 -3.22 -1.55 -12.06
CA LEU A 13 -1.81 -1.35 -11.71
C LEU A 13 -1.08 -0.72 -12.90
N LEU A 14 -0.40 0.40 -12.65
CA LEU A 14 0.41 1.13 -13.62
C LEU A 14 1.89 0.88 -13.32
N THR A 15 2.69 1.94 -13.21
CA THR A 15 4.13 1.84 -12.99
C THR A 15 4.49 1.44 -11.56
N ILE A 16 5.63 0.78 -11.39
CA ILE A 16 6.26 0.55 -10.09
C ILE A 16 6.95 1.85 -9.68
N ILE A 17 6.54 2.41 -8.54
CA ILE A 17 7.07 3.65 -7.97
C ILE A 17 8.00 3.40 -6.77
N GLY A 18 8.07 2.16 -6.28
CA GLY A 18 8.96 1.80 -5.18
C GLY A 18 9.00 0.31 -4.90
N LYS A 19 9.98 -0.08 -4.09
CA LYS A 19 10.13 -1.41 -3.49
C LYS A 19 10.50 -1.27 -2.02
N GLY A 20 10.26 -2.29 -1.22
CA GLY A 20 10.67 -2.31 0.19
C GLY A 20 10.40 -3.66 0.84
N PHE A 21 10.48 -3.70 2.17
CA PHE A 21 10.24 -4.91 2.97
C PHE A 21 11.01 -6.12 2.43
N GLU A 22 12.35 -5.99 2.41
CA GLU A 22 13.27 -7.04 1.89
C GLU A 22 12.97 -7.48 0.45
N ASP A 23 12.64 -6.50 -0.42
CA ASP A 23 12.21 -6.71 -1.81
C ASP A 23 10.91 -7.52 -1.99
N LEU A 24 10.25 -7.92 -0.90
CA LEU A 24 8.95 -8.61 -0.92
C LEU A 24 7.78 -7.66 -1.18
N MET A 25 7.98 -6.35 -0.98
CA MET A 25 6.97 -5.33 -1.25
C MET A 25 7.25 -4.60 -2.56
N THR A 26 6.25 -4.59 -3.44
CA THR A 26 6.22 -3.71 -4.63
C THR A 26 5.19 -2.61 -4.40
N VAL A 27 5.58 -1.37 -4.69
CA VAL A 27 4.70 -0.19 -4.61
C VAL A 27 4.36 0.25 -6.02
N ASN A 28 3.08 0.17 -6.38
CA ASN A 28 2.58 0.58 -7.68
C ASN A 28 1.78 1.89 -7.57
N LEU A 29 1.97 2.77 -8.54
CA LEU A 29 0.92 3.71 -8.92
C LEU A 29 -0.21 2.89 -9.56
N ALA A 30 -1.45 3.18 -9.21
CA ALA A 30 -2.61 2.53 -9.81
C ALA A 30 -3.72 3.54 -10.08
N ARG A 31 -4.59 3.22 -11.03
CA ARG A 31 -5.85 3.96 -11.25
C ARG A 31 -6.99 3.19 -10.60
N TYR A 32 -7.70 3.84 -9.69
CA TYR A 32 -8.92 3.29 -9.09
C TYR A 32 -10.07 3.44 -10.08
N LYS A 33 -10.49 2.31 -10.69
CA LYS A 33 -11.41 2.30 -11.83
C LYS A 33 -12.76 2.98 -11.59
N PRO A 34 -13.41 2.86 -10.42
CA PRO A 34 -14.73 3.46 -10.20
C PRO A 34 -14.76 4.99 -10.28
N THR A 35 -13.65 5.67 -10.00
CA THR A 35 -13.58 7.14 -9.97
C THR A 35 -12.53 7.71 -10.94
N GLY A 36 -11.59 6.90 -11.40
CA GLY A 36 -10.42 7.35 -12.16
C GLY A 36 -9.30 7.96 -11.30
N GLU A 37 -9.46 8.00 -9.97
CA GLU A 37 -8.44 8.57 -9.06
C GLU A 37 -7.13 7.77 -9.09
N TYR A 38 -6.00 8.47 -9.06
CA TYR A 38 -4.69 7.85 -8.90
C TYR A 38 -4.40 7.55 -7.44
N VAL A 39 -4.07 6.29 -7.16
CA VAL A 39 -3.79 5.77 -5.81
C VAL A 39 -2.46 5.04 -5.77
N THR A 40 -1.93 4.84 -4.58
CA THR A 40 -0.77 3.98 -4.35
C THR A 40 -1.24 2.64 -3.80
N VAL A 41 -0.80 1.56 -4.42
CA VAL A 41 -1.05 0.18 -3.98
C VAL A 41 0.29 -0.45 -3.57
N ARG A 42 0.45 -0.73 -2.29
CA ARG A 42 1.57 -1.53 -1.76
C ARG A 42 1.14 -2.99 -1.77
N ARG A 43 1.86 -3.82 -2.49
CA ARG A 43 1.60 -5.26 -2.66
C ARG A 43 2.74 -6.04 -2.04
N ILE A 44 2.43 -6.96 -1.12
CA ILE A 44 3.41 -7.76 -0.40
C ILE A 44 3.08 -9.23 -0.63
N ASN A 45 4.01 -9.99 -1.20
CA ASN A 45 3.80 -11.42 -1.39
C ASN A 45 3.85 -12.15 -0.05
N LEU A 46 2.71 -12.69 0.38
CA LEU A 46 2.59 -13.38 1.66
C LEU A 46 3.18 -14.80 1.63
N GLU A 47 3.30 -15.43 0.45
CA GLU A 47 3.93 -16.76 0.34
C GLU A 47 5.43 -16.71 0.66
N ALA A 48 6.06 -15.57 0.39
CA ALA A 48 7.47 -15.34 0.66
C ALA A 48 7.74 -14.83 2.09
N CYS A 49 6.68 -14.58 2.88
CA CYS A 49 6.81 -14.06 4.24
C CYS A 49 6.89 -15.19 5.27
N SER A 50 7.76 -15.04 6.29
CA SER A 50 7.73 -15.89 7.48
C SER A 50 6.52 -15.54 8.38
N ASN A 51 6.21 -16.41 9.34
CA ASN A 51 5.14 -16.15 10.31
C ASN A 51 5.38 -14.88 11.14
N GLU A 52 6.64 -14.59 11.46
CA GLU A 52 7.05 -13.38 12.16
C GLU A 52 6.83 -12.13 11.29
N MET A 53 7.17 -12.21 10.00
CA MET A 53 6.93 -11.13 9.03
C MET A 53 5.43 -10.83 8.88
N VAL A 54 4.59 -11.87 8.78
CA VAL A 54 3.13 -11.70 8.72
C VAL A 54 2.59 -11.05 10.00
N THR A 55 3.08 -11.49 11.16
CA THR A 55 2.71 -10.90 12.47
C THR A 55 3.10 -9.42 12.55
N PHE A 56 4.29 -9.07 12.05
CA PHE A 56 4.75 -7.69 11.96
C PHE A 56 3.83 -6.83 11.08
N LEU A 57 3.47 -7.32 9.89
CA LEU A 57 2.56 -6.63 8.96
C LEU A 57 1.17 -6.40 9.59
N GLN A 58 0.64 -7.38 10.31
CA GLN A 58 -0.61 -7.23 11.05
C GLN A 58 -0.52 -6.12 12.12
N GLY A 59 0.61 -6.04 12.83
CA GLY A 59 0.90 -4.96 13.78
C GLY A 59 0.92 -3.58 13.12
N GLU A 60 1.59 -3.45 11.97
CA GLU A 60 1.61 -2.21 11.17
C GLU A 60 0.19 -1.75 10.81
N LEU A 61 -0.64 -2.67 10.30
CA LEU A 61 -2.03 -2.40 9.94
C LEU A 61 -2.89 -1.99 11.14
N HIS A 62 -2.67 -2.62 12.30
CA HIS A 62 -3.38 -2.27 13.53
C HIS A 62 -3.04 -0.84 13.97
N VAL A 63 -1.74 -0.53 14.07
CA VAL A 63 -1.25 0.79 14.49
C VAL A 63 -1.67 1.88 13.50
N SER A 64 -1.61 1.62 12.19
CA SER A 64 -2.00 2.60 11.17
C SER A 64 -3.43 3.10 11.34
N LYS A 65 -4.36 2.24 11.76
CA LYS A 65 -5.76 2.61 12.01
C LYS A 65 -5.96 3.49 13.23
N LEU A 66 -5.01 3.51 14.17
CA LEU A 66 -5.07 4.34 15.37
C LEU A 66 -4.65 5.79 15.10
N PHE A 67 -3.91 6.04 14.02
CA PHE A 67 -3.46 7.38 13.66
C PHE A 67 -4.44 8.11 12.75
N ASN A 68 -4.86 9.31 13.17
CA ASN A 68 -5.62 10.24 12.34
C ASN A 68 -5.04 11.65 12.50
N HIS A 69 -4.07 11.99 11.66
CA HIS A 69 -3.35 13.26 11.73
C HIS A 69 -3.05 13.77 10.31
N PRO A 70 -3.12 15.09 10.04
CA PRO A 70 -2.92 15.66 8.70
C PRO A 70 -1.58 15.31 8.04
N ASN A 71 -0.54 15.05 8.84
CA ASN A 71 0.80 14.70 8.34
C ASN A 71 1.10 13.19 8.33
N ILE A 72 0.11 12.34 8.65
CA ILE A 72 0.25 10.88 8.58
C ILE A 72 -0.62 10.37 7.43
N VAL A 73 -0.02 9.61 6.52
CA VAL A 73 -0.74 9.09 5.35
C VAL A 73 -1.75 8.02 5.79
N PRO A 74 -3.06 8.24 5.58
CA PRO A 74 -4.08 7.30 6.02
C PRO A 74 -4.16 6.10 5.09
N TYR A 75 -4.36 4.91 5.67
CA TYR A 75 -4.66 3.70 4.90
C TYR A 75 -6.14 3.72 4.54
N ARG A 76 -6.42 3.69 3.24
CA ARG A 76 -7.78 3.87 2.70
C ARG A 76 -8.49 2.54 2.44
N ALA A 77 -7.73 1.50 2.09
CA ALA A 77 -8.20 0.12 2.02
C ALA A 77 -7.05 -0.86 2.32
N THR A 78 -7.40 -2.01 2.88
CA THR A 78 -6.46 -3.11 3.12
C THR A 78 -7.19 -4.42 2.91
N PHE A 79 -6.67 -5.29 2.06
CA PHE A 79 -7.30 -6.57 1.71
C PHE A 79 -6.26 -7.55 1.15
N ILE A 80 -6.65 -8.82 1.08
CA ILE A 80 -5.86 -9.85 0.41
C ILE A 80 -6.40 -9.98 -1.03
N ALA A 81 -5.50 -9.96 -2.00
CA ALA A 81 -5.81 -10.27 -3.39
C ALA A 81 -4.85 -11.37 -3.84
N ASP A 82 -5.42 -12.50 -4.27
CA ASP A 82 -4.67 -13.73 -4.52
C ASP A 82 -3.83 -14.10 -3.28
N ASN A 83 -2.50 -14.07 -3.39
CA ASN A 83 -1.57 -14.36 -2.29
C ASN A 83 -0.76 -13.12 -1.86
N GLU A 84 -1.22 -11.92 -2.21
CA GLU A 84 -0.60 -10.66 -1.83
C GLU A 84 -1.46 -9.89 -0.82
N LEU A 85 -0.82 -9.29 0.19
CA LEU A 85 -1.42 -8.23 1.00
C LEU A 85 -1.37 -6.93 0.20
N TRP A 86 -2.55 -6.33 -0.02
CA TRP A 86 -2.71 -5.05 -0.69
C TRP A 86 -3.09 -3.97 0.31
N VAL A 87 -2.31 -2.89 0.33
CA VAL A 87 -2.58 -1.69 1.11
C VAL A 87 -2.70 -0.50 0.17
N VAL A 88 -3.87 0.16 0.20
CA VAL A 88 -4.20 1.29 -0.66
C VAL A 88 -4.12 2.60 0.12
N THR A 89 -3.40 3.57 -0.44
CA THR A 89 -3.25 4.93 0.10
C THR A 89 -3.43 5.95 -1.02
N SER A 90 -3.67 7.22 -0.65
CA SER A 90 -3.68 8.32 -1.64
C SER A 90 -2.29 8.48 -2.27
N PHE A 91 -2.23 8.77 -3.57
CA PHE A 91 -0.96 8.95 -4.28
C PHE A 91 -0.28 10.28 -3.90
N MET A 92 0.99 10.21 -3.51
CA MET A 92 1.83 11.37 -3.22
C MET A 92 2.71 11.69 -4.44
N ALA A 93 2.29 12.65 -5.27
CA ALA A 93 2.88 12.92 -6.58
C ALA A 93 4.39 13.23 -6.59
N TYR A 94 4.90 13.82 -5.51
CA TYR A 94 6.32 14.17 -5.37
C TYR A 94 7.16 13.04 -4.74
N GLY A 95 6.55 11.91 -4.41
CA GLY A 95 7.22 10.80 -3.75
C GLY A 95 7.71 11.16 -2.34
N VAL A 96 8.67 10.39 -1.85
CA VAL A 96 9.34 10.63 -0.57
C VAL A 96 10.68 11.33 -0.81
N SER A 97 11.08 12.23 0.09
CA SER A 97 12.45 12.73 0.12
C SER A 97 13.40 11.58 0.47
N LYS A 98 14.17 11.10 -0.51
CA LYS A 98 15.31 10.22 -0.21
C LYS A 98 16.40 11.09 0.42
N PRO A 99 17.04 10.65 1.52
CA PRO A 99 18.24 11.34 2.00
C PRO A 99 19.26 11.36 0.86
N ALA A 100 19.84 12.53 0.59
CA ALA A 100 20.95 12.62 -0.34
C ALA A 100 22.06 11.68 0.16
N THR A 101 22.32 10.61 -0.59
CA THR A 101 23.49 9.77 -0.39
C THR A 101 24.70 10.62 -0.79
N PHE A 102 25.40 11.18 0.20
CA PHE A 102 26.72 11.78 0.03
C PHE A 102 27.80 10.70 0.01
#